data_AF-A0A2R6E8J5-F1
#
_entry.id   AF-A0A2R6E8J5-F1
#
_cell.length_a   1.000
_cell.length_b   1.000
_cell.length_c   1.000
_cell.angle_alpha   90.00
_cell.angle_beta   90.00
_cell.angle_gamma   90.00
#
_symmetry.space_group_name_H-M   'P 1'
#
loop_
_entity.id
_entity.type
_entity.pdbx_description
1 polymer ?
#
loop_
_entity_poly.entity_id
_entity_poly.type
_entity_poly.pdbx_seq_one_letter_code
_entity_poly.pdbx_strand_id
1 'polypeptide(L)' 'LVVERQQLDPDGHHYKTFTTRVERVTVEIEDGDCTIDVSRREVDAADRFTRLFEGLSEP' A
#
# COMPACT_ATOMS: atom_id res chain seq x y z
N LEU A 1 3.20 -3.81 -2.95
CA LEU A 1 3.50 -2.40 -3.30
C LEU A 1 2.26 -1.54 -3.15
N VAL A 2 1.10 -2.02 -3.57
CA VAL A 2 -0.15 -1.32 -3.35
C VAL A 2 -0.74 -1.60 -1.96
N VAL A 3 -1.56 -0.68 -1.46
CA VAL A 3 -2.45 -0.87 -0.32
C VAL A 3 -3.88 -0.74 -0.77
N GLU A 4 -4.72 -1.63 -0.25
CA GLU A 4 -6.16 -1.55 -0.39
C GLU A 4 -6.72 -0.55 0.62
N ARG A 5 -7.65 0.29 0.18
CA ARG A 5 -8.44 1.18 1.02
C ARG A 5 -9.90 1.09 0.60
N GLN A 6 -10.79 0.91 1.57
CA GLN A 6 -12.22 0.93 1.32
C GLN A 6 -12.70 2.39 1.26
N GLN A 7 -13.39 2.75 0.17
CA GLN A 7 -14.07 4.03 0.07
C GLN A 7 -15.56 3.80 0.31
N LEU A 8 -16.07 4.39 1.39
CA LEU A 8 -17.48 4.37 1.74
C LEU A 8 -18.21 5.39 0.86
N ASP A 9 -19.18 4.92 0.09
CA ASP A 9 -20.12 5.78 -0.64
C ASP A 9 -21.35 6.05 0.25
N PRO A 10 -21.82 7.31 0.33
CA PRO A 10 -23.03 7.67 1.09
C PRO A 10 -24.27 6.83 0.74
N ASP A 11 -24.36 6.30 -0.48
CA ASP A 11 -25.48 5.51 -0.99
C ASP A 11 -25.33 4.00 -0.71
N GLY A 12 -24.29 3.58 0.02
CA GLY A 12 -24.08 2.20 0.47
C GLY A 12 -23.31 1.30 -0.50
N HIS A 13 -22.82 1.83 -1.62
CA HIS A 13 -21.95 1.10 -2.55
C HIS A 13 -20.48 1.25 -2.18
N HIS A 14 -19.85 0.23 -1.62
CA HIS A 14 -18.42 0.32 -1.32
C HIS A 14 -17.59 -0.19 -2.50
N TYR A 15 -16.53 0.53 -2.84
CA TYR A 15 -15.54 0.06 -3.81
C TYR A 15 -14.14 0.04 -3.20
N LYS A 16 -13.36 -0.95 -3.64
CA LYS A 16 -11.97 -1.10 -3.25
C LYS A 16 -11.11 -0.17 -4.09
N THR A 17 -10.36 0.70 -3.42
CA THR A 17 -9.35 1.54 -4.05
C THR A 17 -7.97 0.99 -3.74
N PHE A 18 -7.04 1.12 -4.68
CA PHE A 18 -5.66 0.67 -4.52
C PHE A 18 -4.73 1.83 -4.77
N THR A 19 -3.80 2.08 -3.85
CA THR A 19 -2.75 3.10 -4.04
C THR A 19 -1.37 2.53 -3.83
N THR A 20 -0.38 3.01 -4.60
CA THR A 20 1.01 2.55 -4.50
C THR A 20 1.71 3.13 -3.28
N ARG A 21 2.57 2.33 -2.66
CA ARG A 21 3.50 2.74 -1.60
C ARG A 21 4.91 3.03 -2.10
N VAL A 22 5.20 2.85 -3.39
CA VAL A 22 6.52 3.14 -3.93
C VAL A 22 6.84 4.61 -3.67
N GLU A 23 7.93 4.85 -2.97
CA GLU A 23 8.36 6.20 -2.60
C GLU A 23 9.50 6.67 -3.49
N ARG A 24 10.53 5.85 -3.62
CA ARG A 24 11.68 6.11 -4.48
C ARG A 24 12.21 4.79 -5.04
N VAL A 25 12.51 4.82 -6.33
CA VAL A 25 13.28 3.79 -7.02
C VAL A 25 14.64 4.38 -7.33
N THR A 26 15.70 3.71 -6.88
CA THR A 26 17.07 4.05 -7.21
C THR A 26 17.61 3.00 -8.16
N VAL A 27 18.19 3.45 -9.26
CA VAL A 27 18.84 2.58 -10.25
C VAL A 27 20.30 3.01 -10.33
N GLU A 28 21.19 2.08 -10.00
CA GLU A 28 22.63 2.28 -10.07
C GLU A 28 23.20 1.36 -11.15
N ILE A 29 24.00 1.93 -12.06
CA ILE A 29 24.67 1.21 -13.12
C ILE A 29 26.17 1.46 -12.97
N GLU A 30 26.90 0.41 -12.63
CA GLU A 30 28.34 0.45 -12.39
C GLU A 30 28.99 -0.77 -13.03
N ASP A 31 30.06 -0.57 -13.82
CA ASP A 31 30.83 -1.63 -14.49
C ASP A 31 30.00 -2.65 -15.31
N GLY A 32 28.83 -2.24 -15.78
CA GLY A 32 27.91 -3.11 -16.56
C GLY A 32 26.92 -3.89 -15.70
N ASP A 33 27.03 -3.80 -14.38
CA ASP A 33 26.04 -4.30 -13.42
C ASP A 33 24.94 -3.26 -13.17
N CYS A 34 23.73 -3.73 -12.89
CA CYS A 34 22.57 -2.89 -12.61
C CYS A 34 21.95 -3.31 -11.27
N THR A 35 21.94 -2.38 -10.32
CA THR A 35 21.31 -2.55 -9.01
C THR A 35 20.06 -1.68 -8.93
N ILE A 36 18.97 -2.26 -8.43
CA ILE A 36 17.69 -1.58 -8.27
C ILE A 36 17.25 -1.65 -6.81
N ASP A 37 17.16 -0.49 -6.17
CA ASP A 37 16.58 -0.36 -4.84
C ASP A 37 15.19 0.30 -4.90
N VAL A 38 14.23 -0.23 -4.14
CA VAL A 38 12.85 0.27 -4.11
C VAL A 38 12.42 0.54 -2.68
N SER A 39 12.48 1.80 -2.29
CA SER A 39 11.96 2.28 -1.01
C SER A 39 10.44 2.49 -1.06
N ARG A 40 9.80 2.32 0.10
CA ARG A 40 8.35 2.34 0.24
C ARG A 40 7.94 3.14 1.46
N ARG A 41 6.88 3.93 1.35
CA ARG A 41 6.28 4.62 2.49
C ARG A 41 5.80 3.61 3.52
N GLU A 42 5.98 3.89 4.80
CA GLU A 42 5.38 3.10 5.88
C GLU A 42 3.85 3.13 5.80
N VAL A 43 3.20 2.06 6.27
CA VAL A 43 1.75 2.07 6.45
C VAL A 43 1.47 2.78 7.77
N ASP A 44 0.58 3.77 7.77
CA ASP A 44 0.17 4.47 9.00
C ASP A 44 -0.37 3.47 10.05
N ALA A 45 -0.14 3.77 11.32
CA ALA A 45 -0.63 2.94 12.42
C ALA A 45 -2.16 2.75 12.39
N ALA A 46 -2.91 3.80 12.01
CA ALA A 46 -4.36 3.75 11.86
C ALA A 46 -4.77 2.74 10.80
N ASP A 47 -4.11 2.75 9.63
CA ASP A 47 -4.40 1.79 8.54
C ASP A 47 -4.11 0.35 8.95
N ARG A 48 -3.06 0.10 9.75
CA ARG A 48 -2.77 -1.24 10.29
C ARG A 48 -3.86 -1.69 11.27
N PHE A 49 -4.34 -0.78 12.09
CA PHE A 49 -5.36 -1.05 13.10
C PHE A 49 -6.72 -1.33 12.45
N THR A 50 -7.12 -0.54 11.45
CA THR A 50 -8.33 -0.78 10.66
C THR A 50 -8.32 -2.17 10.03
N ARG A 51 -7.22 -2.57 9.37
CA ARG A 51 -7.09 -3.91 8.79
C ARG A 51 -7.17 -5.03 9.82
N LEU A 52 -6.56 -4.85 10.99
CA LEU A 52 -6.64 -5.83 12.07
C LEU A 52 -8.09 -6.02 12.54
N PHE A 53 -8.81 -4.92 12.73
CA PHE A 53 -10.19 -4.95 13.20
C PHE A 53 -11.16 -5.53 12.15
N GLU A 54 -11.00 -5.15 10.88
CA GLU A 54 -11.78 -5.69 9.76
C GLU A 54 -11.58 -7.21 9.65
N GLY A 55 -10.34 -7.71 9.70
CA GLY A 55 -10.05 -9.15 9.60
C GLY A 55 -10.51 -9.98 10.82
N LEU A 56 -10.82 -9.35 11.95
CA LEU A 56 -11.45 -9.99 13.11
C LEU A 56 -12.99 -10.00 13.03
N SER A 57 -13.56 -9.16 12.16
CA SER A 57 -15.01 -8.96 12.03
C SER A 57 -15.59 -9.73 10.84
N GLU A 58 -14.75 -10.27 9.96
CA GLU A 58 -15.13 -11.23 8.93
C GLU A 58 -15.24 -12.66 9.55
N PRO A 59 -16.30 -13.42 9.26
CA PRO A 59 -16.55 -14.75 9.85
C PRO A 59 -15.59 -15.85 9.37
#